data_AF-R7MG08-F1
#
_entry.id   AF-R7MG08-F1
#
_cell.length_a   1.000
_cell.length_b   1.000
_cell.length_c   1.000
_cell.angle_alpha   90.00
_cell.angle_beta   90.00
_cell.angle_gamma   90.00
#
_symmetry.space_group_name_H-M   'P 1'
#
loop_
_entity.id
_entity.type
_entity.pdbx_description
1 polymer ?
#
loop_
_entity_poly.entity_id
_entity_poly.type
_entity_poly.pdbx_seq_one_letter_code
_entity_poly.pdbx_strand_id
1 'polypeptide(L)'
;MRYKAKAVNFGIVYGQSKYGLAKALKISPAEAESFIAKYFATYPSIQATYPSIQAYMLNMVELVEEQGYVETIFGRRRYLKNEINSSNAMVREFAKRAAINHPMQGSASDLIKIAMIDFSKKLKDNNLKSKLIIQVHDELVVEVEKSELELVKSLVLESMELNQPLRVPLLVDINVGESWKES
;
A
#
# COMPACT_ATOMS: atom_id res chain seq x y z
N MET A 1 18.34 11.12 -9.81
CA MET A 1 16.98 11.34 -10.38
C MET A 1 15.94 10.37 -9.81
N ARG A 2 16.19 9.05 -9.77
CA ARG A 2 15.27 8.01 -9.25
C ARG A 2 14.77 8.24 -7.81
N TYR A 3 15.63 8.70 -6.89
CA TYR A 3 15.22 8.99 -5.50
C TYR A 3 14.17 10.11 -5.41
N LYS A 4 14.35 11.21 -6.17
CA LYS A 4 13.39 12.32 -6.21
C LYS A 4 12.04 11.87 -6.78
N ALA A 5 12.05 11.08 -7.85
CA ALA A 5 10.82 10.50 -8.41
C ALA A 5 10.11 9.54 -7.43
N LYS A 6 10.87 8.70 -6.71
CA LYS A 6 10.32 7.82 -5.65
C LYS A 6 9.66 8.65 -4.54
N ALA A 7 10.35 9.68 -4.04
CA ALA A 7 9.82 10.57 -3.02
C ALA A 7 8.57 11.35 -3.49
N VAL A 8 8.50 11.74 -4.76
CA VAL A 8 7.31 12.34 -5.39
C VAL A 8 6.16 11.33 -5.46
N ASN A 9 6.40 10.12 -5.95
CA ASN A 9 5.37 9.08 -6.06
C ASN A 9 4.75 8.77 -4.70
N PHE A 10 5.57 8.50 -3.68
CA PHE A 10 5.05 8.21 -2.35
C PHE A 10 4.49 9.46 -1.67
N GLY A 11 5.11 10.62 -1.83
CA GLY A 11 4.62 11.87 -1.25
C GLY A 11 3.24 12.26 -1.76
N ILE A 12 3.04 12.26 -3.08
CA ILE A 12 1.78 12.69 -3.69
C ILE A 12 0.67 11.68 -3.43
N VAL A 13 0.93 10.39 -3.61
CA VAL A 13 -0.05 9.32 -3.34
C VAL A 13 -0.49 9.34 -1.88
N TYR A 14 0.39 9.75 -0.96
CA TYR A 14 0.06 9.84 0.47
C TYR A 14 -0.48 11.20 0.94
N GLY A 15 -0.86 12.09 0.01
CA GLY A 15 -1.46 13.38 0.33
C GLY A 15 -0.50 14.38 0.96
N GLN A 16 0.80 14.29 0.66
CA GLN A 16 1.78 15.25 1.15
C GLN A 16 1.54 16.63 0.54
N SER A 17 1.50 17.67 1.38
CA SER A 17 1.36 19.05 0.93
C SER A 17 2.60 19.52 0.16
N LYS A 18 2.47 20.60 -0.63
CA LYS A 18 3.61 21.23 -1.32
C LYS A 18 4.76 21.58 -0.39
N TYR A 19 4.46 21.99 0.85
CA TYR A 19 5.48 22.27 1.87
C TYR A 19 6.17 21.00 2.38
N GLY A 20 5.42 19.91 2.57
CA GLY A 20 5.99 18.62 2.95
C GLY A 20 6.92 18.09 1.86
N LEU A 21 6.47 18.16 0.60
CA LEU A 21 7.25 17.71 -0.55
C LEU A 21 8.50 18.58 -0.76
N ALA A 22 8.38 19.90 -0.62
CA ALA A 22 9.50 20.83 -0.66
C ALA A 22 10.58 20.48 0.37
N LYS A 23 10.17 20.20 1.62
CA LYS A 23 11.08 19.78 2.70
C LYS A 23 11.77 18.45 2.40
N ALA A 24 11.01 17.45 1.94
CA ALA A 24 11.53 16.12 1.63
C ALA A 24 12.55 16.13 0.47
N LEU A 25 12.29 16.97 -0.54
CA LEU A 25 13.13 17.08 -1.73
C LEU A 25 14.22 18.15 -1.62
N LYS A 26 14.21 18.96 -0.55
CA LYS A 26 15.06 20.14 -0.36
C LYS A 26 14.97 21.11 -1.56
N ILE A 27 13.74 21.45 -1.96
CA ILE A 27 13.42 22.39 -3.05
C ILE A 27 12.48 23.50 -2.55
N SER A 28 12.24 24.51 -3.38
CA SER A 28 11.27 25.57 -3.03
C SER A 28 9.82 25.05 -3.09
N PRO A 29 8.88 25.68 -2.34
CA PRO A 29 7.45 25.35 -2.43
C PRO A 29 6.88 25.51 -3.85
N ALA A 30 7.36 26.48 -4.62
CA ALA A 30 6.93 26.71 -6.00
C ALA A 30 7.37 25.58 -6.95
N GLU A 31 8.60 25.08 -6.79
CA GLU A 31 9.07 23.91 -7.54
C GLU A 31 8.29 22.65 -7.15
N ALA A 32 8.02 22.46 -5.86
CA ALA A 32 7.21 21.33 -5.38
C ALA A 32 5.79 21.36 -5.97
N GLU A 33 5.16 22.53 -6.04
CA GLU A 33 3.86 22.74 -6.66
C GLU A 33 3.87 22.42 -8.16
N SER A 34 4.92 22.85 -8.89
CA SER A 34 5.11 22.47 -10.29
C SER A 34 5.28 20.96 -10.47
N PHE A 35 6.02 20.28 -9.59
CA PHE A 35 6.15 18.82 -9.61
C PHE A 35 4.81 18.11 -9.38
N ILE A 36 4.01 18.58 -8.43
CA ILE A 36 2.69 18.02 -8.15
C ILE A 36 1.77 18.17 -9.36
N ALA A 37 1.73 19.36 -9.96
CA ALA A 37 0.94 19.62 -11.16
C ALA A 37 1.37 18.72 -12.34
N LYS A 38 2.68 18.59 -12.58
CA LYS A 38 3.22 17.70 -13.63
C LYS A 38 2.90 16.23 -13.36
N TYR A 39 2.91 15.81 -12.11
CA TYR A 39 2.57 14.44 -11.73
C TYR A 39 1.11 14.13 -12.09
N PHE A 40 0.15 14.97 -11.67
CA PHE A 40 -1.25 14.77 -12.01
C PHE A 40 -1.54 14.88 -13.51
N ALA A 41 -0.79 15.72 -14.23
CA ALA A 41 -0.86 15.80 -15.69
C ALA A 41 -0.32 14.54 -16.40
N THR A 42 0.69 13.88 -15.81
CA THR A 42 1.27 12.63 -16.34
C THR A 42 0.36 11.43 -16.11
N TYR A 43 -0.41 11.43 -15.02
CA TYR A 43 -1.37 10.37 -14.66
C TYR A 43 -2.82 10.88 -14.74
N PRO A 44 -3.31 11.25 -15.95
CA PRO A 44 -4.71 11.61 -16.13
C PRO A 44 -5.61 10.39 -15.90
N SER A 45 -6.94 10.60 -15.90
CA SER A 45 -7.89 9.49 -15.82
C SER A 45 -7.56 8.43 -16.86
N ILE A 46 -7.42 7.17 -16.42
CA ILE A 46 -7.01 6.07 -17.30
C ILE A 46 -8.17 5.67 -18.24
N GLN A 47 -9.44 5.95 -17.86
CA GLN A 47 -10.68 5.76 -18.66
C GLN A 47 -11.82 6.62 -18.09
N ALA A 48 -12.94 6.78 -18.82
CA ALA A 48 -14.17 7.43 -18.33
C ALA A 48 -14.70 6.80 -17.02
N THR A 49 -14.36 5.54 -16.75
CA THR A 49 -14.74 4.78 -15.55
C THR A 49 -13.78 4.98 -14.37
N TYR A 50 -12.56 5.49 -14.59
CA TYR A 50 -11.51 5.54 -13.57
C TYR A 50 -11.07 6.98 -13.28
N PRO A 51 -11.36 7.51 -12.08
CA PRO A 51 -10.96 8.87 -11.73
C PRO A 51 -9.44 9.01 -11.82
N SER A 52 -8.98 10.22 -12.16
CA SER A 52 -7.56 10.57 -11.98
C SER A 52 -7.16 10.39 -10.52
N ILE A 53 -5.85 10.29 -10.24
CA ILE A 53 -5.36 10.20 -8.85
C ILE A 53 -5.90 11.37 -8.02
N GLN A 54 -5.95 12.57 -8.60
CA GLN A 54 -6.50 13.75 -7.93
C GLN A 54 -7.99 13.60 -7.63
N ALA A 55 -8.79 13.10 -8.57
CA ALA A 55 -10.21 12.86 -8.34
C ALA A 55 -10.45 11.75 -7.29
N TYR A 56 -9.65 10.68 -7.29
CA TYR A 56 -9.68 9.68 -6.22
C TYR A 56 -9.43 10.31 -4.84
N MET A 57 -8.41 11.18 -4.71
CA MET A 57 -8.09 11.82 -3.44
C MET A 57 -9.24 12.70 -2.93
N LEU A 58 -9.89 13.46 -3.81
CA LEU A 58 -11.05 14.28 -3.47
C LEU A 58 -12.23 13.42 -3.02
N ASN A 59 -12.56 12.39 -3.82
CA ASN A 59 -13.67 11.48 -3.51
C ASN A 59 -13.50 10.78 -2.16
N MET A 60 -12.26 10.40 -1.78
CA MET A 60 -12.03 9.78 -0.46
C MET A 60 -12.30 10.74 0.71
N VAL A 61 -12.06 12.04 0.53
CA VAL A 61 -12.37 13.05 1.54
C VAL A 61 -13.88 13.27 1.62
N GLU A 62 -14.54 13.44 0.46
CA GLU A 62 -16.00 13.60 0.37
C GLU A 62 -16.74 12.41 0.99
N LEU A 63 -16.27 11.18 0.74
CA LEU A 63 -16.82 9.98 1.40
C LEU A 63 -16.78 10.06 2.92
N VAL A 64 -15.70 10.57 3.53
CA VAL A 64 -15.67 10.73 4.99
C VAL A 64 -16.64 11.81 5.45
N GLU A 65 -16.81 12.89 4.69
CA GLU A 65 -17.78 13.95 5.03
C GLU A 65 -19.22 13.43 4.96
N GLU A 66 -19.56 12.59 3.97
CA GLU A 66 -20.89 12.02 3.78
C GLU A 66 -21.22 10.88 4.76
N GLN A 67 -20.39 9.83 4.81
CA GLN A 67 -20.67 8.61 5.59
C GLN A 67 -19.83 8.46 6.86
N GLY A 68 -18.78 9.27 7.04
CA GLY A 68 -17.97 9.28 8.27
C GLY A 68 -16.79 8.31 8.31
N TYR A 69 -16.57 7.52 7.26
CA TYR A 69 -15.49 6.53 7.19
C TYR A 69 -15.05 6.23 5.75
N VAL A 70 -13.88 5.60 5.63
CA VAL A 70 -13.38 4.96 4.41
C VAL A 70 -13.17 3.46 4.65
N GLU A 71 -13.15 2.67 3.58
CA GLU A 71 -12.99 1.21 3.63
C GLU A 71 -11.83 0.72 2.75
N THR A 72 -11.27 -0.44 3.10
CA THR A 72 -10.42 -1.20 2.19
C THR A 72 -11.25 -1.95 1.14
N ILE A 73 -10.62 -2.50 0.11
CA ILE A 73 -11.32 -3.32 -0.90
C ILE A 73 -11.96 -4.59 -0.30
N PHE A 74 -11.57 -4.95 0.93
CA PHE A 74 -12.12 -6.07 1.71
C PHE A 74 -13.08 -5.62 2.82
N GLY A 75 -13.51 -4.35 2.82
CA GLY A 75 -14.54 -3.83 3.71
C GLY A 75 -14.08 -3.44 5.11
N ARG A 76 -12.77 -3.41 5.38
CA ARG A 76 -12.27 -2.96 6.70
C ARG A 76 -12.35 -1.43 6.79
N ARG A 77 -13.01 -0.93 7.84
CA ARG A 77 -13.34 0.50 8.00
C ARG A 77 -12.32 1.27 8.83
N ARG A 78 -12.15 2.56 8.49
CA ARG A 78 -11.57 3.58 9.36
C ARG A 78 -12.51 4.77 9.47
N TYR A 79 -13.05 4.96 10.67
CA TYR A 79 -13.89 6.11 11.00
C TYR A 79 -13.05 7.36 11.21
N LEU A 80 -13.46 8.47 10.59
CA LEU A 80 -12.74 9.75 10.58
C LEU A 80 -13.68 10.96 10.75
N LYS A 81 -14.96 10.71 11.05
CA LYS A 81 -16.02 11.74 11.14
C LYS A 81 -15.70 12.85 12.14
N ASN A 82 -15.09 12.52 13.27
CA ASN A 82 -14.79 13.51 14.30
C ASN A 82 -13.59 14.36 13.90
N GLU A 83 -12.58 13.73 13.32
CA GLU A 83 -11.34 14.37 12.92
C GLU A 83 -11.53 15.28 11.71
N ILE A 84 -12.36 14.87 10.73
CA ILE A 84 -12.63 15.70 9.53
C ILE A 84 -13.42 16.97 9.87
N ASN A 85 -14.30 16.89 10.88
CA ASN A 85 -15.13 18.01 11.34
C ASN A 85 -14.48 18.81 12.49
N SER A 86 -13.25 18.47 12.89
CA SER A 86 -12.55 19.13 13.99
C SER A 86 -12.36 20.61 13.68
N SER A 87 -12.49 21.49 14.68
CA SER A 87 -12.14 22.91 14.55
C SER A 87 -10.63 23.12 14.37
N ASN A 88 -9.80 22.15 14.78
CA ASN A 88 -8.35 22.18 14.63
C ASN A 88 -7.94 21.80 13.19
N ALA A 89 -7.34 22.75 12.47
CA ALA A 89 -6.89 22.56 11.09
C ALA A 89 -5.89 21.39 10.94
N MET A 90 -4.99 21.18 11.91
CA MET A 90 -4.02 20.09 11.85
C MET A 90 -4.69 18.71 11.93
N VAL A 91 -5.75 18.60 12.74
CA VAL A 91 -6.54 17.37 12.88
C VAL A 91 -7.32 17.08 11.61
N ARG A 92 -7.93 18.11 10.99
CA ARG A 92 -8.62 17.95 9.69
C ARG A 92 -7.66 17.50 8.58
N GLU A 93 -6.48 18.12 8.50
CA GLU A 93 -5.48 17.75 7.48
C GLU A 93 -4.88 16.36 7.73
N PHE A 94 -4.85 15.89 8.98
CA PHE A 94 -4.58 14.48 9.27
C PHE A 94 -5.70 13.57 8.79
N ALA A 95 -6.96 13.91 9.05
CA ALA A 95 -8.12 13.13 8.61
C ALA A 95 -8.16 12.97 7.09
N LYS A 96 -7.93 14.04 6.33
CA LYS A 96 -7.88 14.00 4.87
C LYS A 96 -6.80 13.04 4.35
N ARG A 97 -5.58 13.13 4.88
CA ARG A 97 -4.49 12.20 4.53
C ARG A 97 -4.81 10.76 4.93
N ALA A 98 -5.40 10.58 6.11
CA ALA A 98 -5.83 9.27 6.59
C ALA A 98 -6.91 8.64 5.68
N ALA A 99 -7.86 9.44 5.19
CA ALA A 99 -8.92 9.02 4.29
C ALA A 99 -8.36 8.53 2.95
N ILE A 100 -7.39 9.26 2.39
CA ILE A 100 -6.72 8.90 1.12
C ILE A 100 -5.89 7.62 1.29
N ASN A 101 -5.14 7.51 2.39
CA ASN A 101 -4.13 6.46 2.56
C ASN A 101 -4.70 5.14 3.07
N HIS A 102 -5.77 5.19 3.88
CA HIS A 102 -6.29 3.99 4.53
C HIS A 102 -6.78 2.92 3.54
N PRO A 103 -7.56 3.26 2.49
CA PRO A 103 -7.96 2.25 1.50
C PRO A 103 -6.77 1.57 0.84
N MET A 104 -5.70 2.32 0.52
CA MET A 104 -4.52 1.78 -0.16
C MET A 104 -3.65 0.90 0.77
N GLN A 105 -3.09 1.50 1.82
CA GLN A 105 -2.22 0.77 2.77
C GLN A 105 -2.99 -0.33 3.48
N GLY A 106 -4.27 -0.05 3.75
CA GLY A 106 -5.13 -1.00 4.39
C GLY A 106 -5.40 -2.23 3.53
N SER A 107 -5.71 -2.05 2.24
CA SER A 107 -5.92 -3.17 1.33
C SER A 107 -4.64 -4.00 1.15
N ALA A 108 -3.47 -3.37 1.09
CA ALA A 108 -2.19 -4.09 1.10
C ALA A 108 -2.02 -4.94 2.38
N SER A 109 -2.41 -4.38 3.53
CA SER A 109 -2.39 -5.12 4.81
C SER A 109 -3.42 -6.25 4.89
N ASP A 110 -4.53 -6.15 4.16
CA ASP A 110 -5.50 -7.25 4.03
C ASP A 110 -4.94 -8.36 3.15
N LEU A 111 -4.38 -8.02 1.99
CA LEU A 111 -3.78 -8.96 1.04
C LEU A 111 -2.71 -9.83 1.70
N ILE A 112 -1.75 -9.22 2.40
CA ILE A 112 -0.67 -9.98 3.05
C ILE A 112 -1.22 -10.93 4.12
N LYS A 113 -2.26 -10.53 4.85
CA LYS A 113 -2.89 -11.40 5.86
C LYS A 113 -3.62 -12.58 5.22
N ILE A 114 -4.30 -12.35 4.09
CA ILE A 114 -4.93 -13.41 3.30
C ILE A 114 -3.86 -14.39 2.81
N ALA A 115 -2.75 -13.87 2.26
CA ALA A 115 -1.61 -14.66 1.82
C ALA A 115 -1.00 -15.51 2.94
N MET A 116 -0.83 -14.93 4.14
CA MET A 116 -0.31 -15.64 5.31
C MET A 116 -1.21 -16.81 5.72
N ILE A 117 -2.54 -16.63 5.67
CA ILE A 117 -3.51 -17.68 6.01
C ILE A 117 -3.46 -18.80 4.96
N ASP A 118 -3.47 -18.46 3.68
CA ASP A 118 -3.39 -19.43 2.58
C ASP A 118 -2.08 -20.23 2.64
N PHE A 119 -0.95 -19.54 2.78
CA PHE A 119 0.37 -20.16 2.88
C PHE A 119 0.47 -21.09 4.10
N SER A 120 0.01 -20.64 5.27
CA SER A 120 0.01 -21.46 6.48
C SER A 120 -0.85 -22.71 6.33
N LYS A 121 -1.99 -22.62 5.64
CA LYS A 121 -2.82 -23.78 5.30
C LYS A 121 -2.08 -24.74 4.38
N LYS A 122 -1.46 -24.24 3.30
CA LYS A 122 -0.70 -25.07 2.35
C LYS A 122 0.48 -25.80 2.99
N LEU A 123 1.19 -25.17 3.93
CA LEU A 123 2.25 -25.83 4.71
C LEU A 123 1.69 -27.04 5.49
N LYS A 124 0.53 -26.87 6.13
CA LYS A 124 -0.13 -27.95 6.90
C LYS A 124 -0.66 -29.06 5.99
N ASP A 125 -1.33 -28.71 4.90
CA ASP A 125 -1.94 -29.67 3.97
C ASP A 125 -0.88 -30.56 3.29
N ASN A 126 0.35 -30.04 3.11
CA ASN A 126 1.49 -30.77 2.57
C ASN A 126 2.37 -31.44 3.65
N ASN A 127 2.00 -31.34 4.94
CA ASN A 127 2.78 -31.86 6.08
C ASN A 127 4.25 -31.38 6.12
N LEU A 128 4.48 -30.12 5.73
CA LEU A 128 5.81 -29.53 5.66
C LEU A 128 6.32 -29.11 7.05
N LYS A 129 7.63 -29.21 7.25
CA LYS A 129 8.29 -28.78 8.48
C LYS A 129 8.68 -27.29 8.46
N SER A 130 8.78 -26.71 7.27
CA SER A 130 9.04 -25.29 7.04
C SER A 130 8.00 -24.38 7.73
N LYS A 131 8.41 -23.17 8.13
CA LYS A 131 7.60 -22.27 8.95
C LYS A 131 7.68 -20.82 8.50
N LEU A 132 6.53 -20.14 8.49
CA LEU A 132 6.50 -18.69 8.45
C LEU A 132 7.00 -18.14 9.80
N ILE A 133 8.05 -17.33 9.78
CA ILE A 133 8.72 -16.83 10.98
C ILE A 133 8.27 -15.42 11.33
N ILE A 134 8.35 -14.49 10.38
CA ILE A 134 8.01 -13.08 10.60
C ILE A 134 7.40 -12.48 9.34
N GLN A 135 6.51 -11.52 9.53
CA GLN A 135 5.98 -10.65 8.49
C GLN A 135 6.48 -9.23 8.75
N VAL A 136 7.00 -8.58 7.71
CA VAL A 136 7.54 -7.22 7.76
C VAL A 136 6.92 -6.41 6.64
N HIS A 137 5.83 -5.69 6.95
CA HIS A 137 5.06 -4.91 5.98
C HIS A 137 4.55 -5.72 4.76
N ASP A 138 5.28 -5.73 3.66
CA ASP A 138 4.97 -6.45 2.42
C ASP A 138 5.80 -7.73 2.24
N GLU A 139 6.66 -8.07 3.21
CA GLU A 139 7.58 -9.22 3.17
C GLU A 139 7.15 -10.33 4.14
N LEU A 140 7.33 -11.59 3.70
CA LEU A 140 7.23 -12.78 4.54
C LEU A 140 8.60 -13.47 4.61
N VAL A 141 9.08 -13.73 5.83
CA VAL A 141 10.31 -14.48 6.06
C VAL A 141 9.94 -15.89 6.49
N VAL A 142 10.43 -16.87 5.75
CA VAL A 142 10.11 -18.29 5.93
C VAL A 142 11.40 -19.05 6.23
N GLU A 143 11.39 -19.84 7.30
CA GLU A 143 12.43 -20.84 7.56
C GLU A 143 12.05 -22.12 6.80
N VAL A 144 12.98 -22.61 5.98
CA VAL A 144 12.70 -23.66 5.01
C VAL A 144 13.64 -24.84 5.19
N GLU A 145 13.07 -26.04 5.31
CA GLU A 145 13.86 -27.28 5.24
C GLU A 145 14.46 -27.43 3.84
N LYS A 146 15.75 -27.81 3.76
CA LYS A 146 16.48 -27.83 2.47
C LYS A 146 15.81 -28.73 1.43
N SER A 147 15.21 -29.84 1.86
CA SER A 147 14.47 -30.75 0.97
C SER A 147 13.11 -30.21 0.51
N GLU A 148 12.57 -29.20 1.17
CA GLU A 148 11.25 -28.60 0.89
C GLU A 148 11.35 -27.31 0.05
N LEU A 149 12.56 -26.83 -0.24
CA LEU A 149 12.82 -25.50 -0.79
C LEU A 149 11.99 -25.16 -2.03
N GLU A 150 12.06 -25.97 -3.07
CA GLU A 150 11.39 -25.67 -4.34
C GLU A 150 9.85 -25.73 -4.19
N LEU A 151 9.35 -26.64 -3.36
CA LEU A 151 7.92 -26.70 -3.06
C LEU A 151 7.48 -25.46 -2.29
N VAL A 152 8.19 -25.08 -1.23
CA VAL A 152 7.85 -23.89 -0.42
C VAL A 152 7.90 -22.63 -1.26
N LYS A 153 8.88 -22.46 -2.16
CA LYS A 153 8.92 -21.33 -3.11
C LYS A 153 7.64 -21.24 -3.94
N SER A 154 7.20 -22.36 -4.54
CA SER A 154 5.97 -22.40 -5.33
C SER A 154 4.76 -22.01 -4.48
N LEU A 155 4.64 -22.59 -3.28
CA LEU A 155 3.52 -22.31 -2.38
C LEU A 155 3.50 -20.85 -1.93
N VAL A 156 4.66 -20.22 -1.66
CA VAL A 156 4.74 -18.78 -1.32
C VAL A 156 4.28 -17.93 -2.48
N LEU A 157 4.77 -18.17 -3.70
CA LEU A 157 4.35 -17.40 -4.90
C LEU A 157 2.85 -17.48 -5.09
N GLU A 158 2.28 -18.70 -5.13
CA GLU A 158 0.85 -18.88 -5.30
C GLU A 158 0.03 -18.19 -4.20
N SER A 159 0.51 -18.25 -2.96
CA SER A 159 -0.19 -17.66 -1.81
C SER A 159 -0.10 -16.14 -1.77
N MET A 160 0.97 -15.54 -2.32
CA MET A 160 1.18 -14.08 -2.27
C MET A 160 0.71 -13.37 -3.54
N GLU A 161 0.80 -14.01 -4.71
CA GLU A 161 0.31 -13.43 -5.96
C GLU A 161 -1.21 -13.37 -5.99
N LEU A 162 -1.90 -14.29 -5.30
CA LEU A 162 -3.35 -14.38 -5.04
C LEU A 162 -4.26 -14.03 -6.24
N ASN A 163 -5.28 -14.85 -6.54
CA ASN A 163 -6.30 -14.46 -7.54
C ASN A 163 -7.30 -13.42 -6.99
N GLN A 164 -6.85 -12.17 -6.81
CA GLN A 164 -7.54 -11.11 -6.09
C GLN A 164 -8.26 -10.15 -7.04
N PRO A 165 -9.24 -9.36 -6.55
CA PRO A 165 -9.98 -8.40 -7.36
C PRO A 165 -9.16 -7.15 -7.72
N LEU A 166 -7.91 -7.33 -8.12
CA LEU A 166 -7.01 -6.28 -8.58
C LEU A 166 -6.98 -6.26 -10.11
N ARG A 167 -6.85 -5.06 -10.67
CA ARG A 167 -6.75 -4.86 -12.13
C ARG A 167 -5.33 -4.96 -12.66
N VAL A 168 -4.37 -5.09 -11.76
CA VAL A 168 -2.94 -5.26 -12.05
C VAL A 168 -2.45 -6.49 -11.29
N PRO A 169 -1.49 -7.24 -11.84
CA PRO A 169 -0.93 -8.41 -11.16
C PRO A 169 -0.18 -7.98 -9.89
N LEU A 170 -0.24 -8.82 -8.85
CA LEU A 170 0.71 -8.76 -7.74
C LEU A 170 1.95 -9.53 -8.16
N LEU A 171 3.11 -8.91 -8.01
CA LEU A 171 4.40 -9.52 -8.32
C LEU A 171 5.14 -9.76 -7.01
N VAL A 172 5.75 -10.94 -6.89
CA VAL A 172 6.45 -11.38 -5.69
C VAL A 172 7.88 -11.75 -6.08
N ASP A 173 8.85 -11.09 -5.45
CA ASP A 173 10.26 -11.45 -5.57
C ASP A 173 10.63 -12.42 -4.45
N ILE A 174 11.39 -13.47 -4.78
CA ILE A 174 11.89 -14.45 -3.81
C ILE A 174 13.40 -14.45 -3.81
N ASN A 175 13.98 -14.31 -2.62
CA ASN A 175 15.39 -14.58 -2.39
C ASN A 175 15.59 -15.64 -1.31
N VAL A 176 16.72 -16.33 -1.34
CA VAL A 176 17.06 -17.44 -0.45
C VAL A 176 18.51 -17.28 -0.01
N GLY A 177 18.76 -17.39 1.29
CA GLY A 177 20.10 -17.34 1.88
C GLY A 177 20.15 -18.12 3.19
N GLU A 178 21.36 -18.32 3.72
CA GLU A 178 21.56 -19.00 5.02
C GLU A 178 21.20 -18.09 6.20
N SER A 179 21.12 -16.78 5.97
CA SER A 179 20.60 -15.79 6.90
C SER A 179 19.75 -14.75 6.17
N TRP A 180 18.88 -14.05 6.91
CA TRP A 180 18.03 -12.99 6.34
C TRP A 180 18.83 -11.82 5.73
N LYS A 181 20.09 -11.64 6.14
CA LYS A 181 20.98 -10.62 5.55
C LYS A 181 21.52 -11.06 4.18
N GLU A 182 21.63 -12.37 3.96
CA GLU A 182 22.23 -12.98 2.78
C GLU A 182 21.19 -13.44 1.75
N SER A 183 19.92 -13.55 2.16
CA SER A 183 18.77 -13.67 1.26
C SER A 183 18.56 -12.37 0.51
#